data_AF-Q4RQD2-F1
#
_entry.id   AF-Q4RQD2-F1
#
_cell.length_a   1.000
_cell.length_b   1.000
_cell.length_c   1.000
_cell.angle_alpha   90.00
_cell.angle_beta   90.00
_cell.angle_gamma   90.00
#
_symmetry.space_group_name_H-M   'P 1'
#
loop_
_entity.id
_entity.type
_entity.pdbx_description
1 polymer ?
#
loop_
_entity_poly.entity_id
_entity_poly.type
_entity_poly.pdbx_seq_one_letter_code
_entity_poly.pdbx_strand_id
1 'polypeptide(L)' 'MGVSRSGALVLAYLMMCQGLSLAEAIAAVRLNRDIGPNSGFLQQLLHLELSLRTEGENPPDDEGDNDPGTEG' A
#
# COMPACT_ATOMS: atom_id res chain seq x y z
N MET A 1 0.64 26.88 -4.03
CA MET A 1 0.04 26.03 -2.98
C MET A 1 0.07 24.56 -3.43
N GLY A 2 0.87 23.72 -2.76
CA GLY A 2 1.07 22.30 -3.10
C GLY A 2 0.03 21.35 -2.49
N VAL A 3 -1.24 21.74 -2.51
CA VAL A 3 -2.31 21.05 -1.76
C VAL A 3 -2.72 19.74 -2.43
N SER A 4 -2.74 19.71 -3.77
CA SER A 4 -3.25 18.57 -4.55
C SER A 4 -2.13 17.72 -5.16
N ARG A 5 -1.36 18.28 -6.12
CA ARG A 5 -0.32 17.53 -6.86
C ARG A 5 0.80 17.00 -5.97
N SER A 6 1.46 17.87 -5.20
CA SER A 6 2.53 17.40 -4.30
C SER A 6 1.98 16.56 -3.14
N GLY A 7 0.73 16.78 -2.71
CA GLY A 7 0.07 15.91 -1.74
C GLY A 7 -0.04 14.48 -2.26
N ALA A 8 -0.57 14.32 -3.48
CA ALA A 8 -0.72 13.01 -4.11
C ALA A 8 0.62 12.26 -4.27
N LEU A 9 1.70 12.95 -4.67
CA LEU A 9 3.02 12.32 -4.81
C LEU A 9 3.58 11.85 -3.46
N VAL A 10 3.42 12.65 -2.40
CA VAL A 10 3.86 12.24 -1.05
C VAL A 10 3.06 11.04 -0.56
N LEU A 11 1.74 11.02 -0.80
CA LEU A 11 0.91 9.86 -0.45
C LEU A 11 1.36 8.59 -1.17
N ALA A 12 1.57 8.66 -2.49
CA ALA A 12 2.05 7.52 -3.27
C ALA A 12 3.41 7.01 -2.79
N TYR A 13 4.34 7.92 -2.44
CA TYR A 13 5.64 7.55 -1.88
C TYR A 13 5.50 6.78 -0.55
N LEU A 14 4.65 7.26 0.36
CA LEU A 14 4.43 6.56 1.64
C LEU A 14 3.81 5.18 1.42
N MET A 15 2.91 5.03 0.46
CA MET A 15 2.31 3.73 0.13
C MET A 15 3.36 2.75 -0.44
N MET A 16 4.15 3.19 -1.41
CA MET A 16 5.13 2.32 -2.09
C MET A 16 6.38 2.01 -1.25
N CYS A 17 6.91 3.00 -0.53
CA CYS A 17 8.21 2.85 0.14
C CYS A 17 8.10 2.57 1.64
N GLN A 18 6.96 2.89 2.27
CA GLN A 18 6.73 2.66 3.70
C GLN A 18 5.62 1.64 3.96
N GLY A 19 5.01 1.08 2.89
CA GLY A 19 3.97 0.05 3.00
C GLY A 19 2.67 0.54 3.65
N LEU A 20 2.43 1.86 3.67
CA LEU A 20 1.21 2.41 4.27
C LEU A 20 0.00 2.21 3.35
N SER A 21 -1.16 1.95 3.92
CA SER A 21 -2.44 2.11 3.21
C SER A 21 -2.67 3.57 2.82
N LEU A 22 -3.60 3.82 1.88
CA LEU A 22 -3.95 5.19 1.51
C LEU A 22 -4.46 5.99 2.72
N ALA A 23 -5.26 5.35 3.58
CA ALA A 23 -5.78 5.97 4.79
C ALA A 23 -4.67 6.36 5.78
N GLU A 24 -3.70 5.47 6.01
CA GLU A 24 -2.54 5.74 6.88
C GLU A 24 -1.65 6.83 6.31
N ALA A 25 -1.38 6.81 5.00
CA ALA A 25 -0.60 7.85 4.34
C ALA A 25 -1.27 9.24 4.48
N ILE A 26 -2.60 9.31 4.31
CA ILE A 26 -3.36 10.56 4.50
C ILE A 26 -3.25 11.05 5.95
N ALA A 27 -3.44 10.15 6.92
CA ALA A 27 -3.33 10.49 8.34
C ALA A 27 -1.92 11.02 8.68
N ALA A 28 -0.88 10.34 8.21
CA ALA A 28 0.51 10.70 8.46
C ALA A 28 0.87 12.11 7.92
N VAL A 29 0.37 12.47 6.73
CA VAL A 29 0.66 13.78 6.14
C VAL A 29 -0.16 14.89 6.80
N ARG A 30 -1.44 14.63 7.11
CA ARG A 30 -2.34 15.64 7.69
C ARG A 30 -1.93 16.12 9.09
N LEU A 31 -1.11 15.34 9.81
CA LEU A 31 -0.50 15.78 11.07
C LEU A 31 0.42 16.99 10.91
N ASN A 32 1.08 17.12 9.76
CA ASN A 32 2.11 18.14 9.51
C ASN A 32 1.68 19.20 8.50
N ARG A 33 0.74 18.87 7.60
CA ARG A 33 0.32 19.76 6.53
C ARG A 33 -1.08 19.42 6.03
N ASP A 34 -1.89 20.45 5.84
CA ASP A 34 -3.18 20.27 5.18
C ASP A 34 -3.00 19.96 3.69
N ILE A 35 -3.57 18.83 3.26
CA ILE A 35 -3.49 18.31 1.89
C ILE A 35 -4.87 17.87 1.42
N GLY A 36 -5.11 18.02 0.13
CA GLY A 36 -6.37 17.66 -0.52
C GLY A 36 -6.12 17.27 -1.98
N PRO A 37 -5.76 16.01 -2.25
CA PRO A 37 -5.78 15.49 -3.60
C PRO A 37 -7.18 15.66 -4.18
N ASN A 38 -7.28 16.04 -5.46
CA ASN A 38 -8.59 16.09 -6.12
C ASN A 38 -9.11 14.66 -6.35
N SER A 39 -10.38 14.54 -6.74
CA SER A 39 -11.01 13.24 -6.99
C SER A 39 -10.24 12.35 -7.97
N GLY A 40 -9.65 12.93 -9.03
CA GLY A 40 -8.82 12.20 -9.98
C GLY A 40 -7.56 11.60 -9.34
N PHE A 41 -6.87 12.37 -8.50
CA PHE A 41 -5.71 11.85 -7.75
C PHE A 41 -6.10 10.84 -6.69
N LEU A 42 -7.25 11.02 -6.01
CA LEU A 42 -7.76 10.01 -5.07
C LEU A 42 -8.06 8.69 -5.76
N GLN A 43 -8.67 8.73 -6.96
CA GLN A 43 -8.91 7.51 -7.75
C GLN A 43 -7.61 6.82 -8.17
N GLN A 44 -6.60 7.59 -8.59
CA GLN A 44 -5.28 7.04 -8.92
C GLN A 44 -4.60 6.40 -7.70
N LEU A 45 -4.70 7.02 -6.53
CA LEU A 45 -4.16 6.48 -5.28
C LEU A 45 -4.91 5.21 -4.82
N LEU A 46 -6.23 5.15 -5.00
CA LEU A 46 -6.99 3.91 -4.74
C LEU A 46 -6.58 2.79 -5.69
N HIS A 47 -6.35 3.09 -6.97
CA HIS A 47 -5.85 2.10 -7.91
C HIS A 47 -4.47 1.59 -7.50
N LEU A 48 -3.57 2.49 -7.08
CA LEU A 48 -2.27 2.12 -6.53
C LEU A 48 -2.40 1.20 -5.31
N GLU A 49 -3.30 1.49 -4.37
CA GLU A 49 -3.54 0.64 -3.20
C GLU A 49 -3.97 -0.77 -3.56
N LEU A 50 -4.82 -0.94 -4.58
CA LEU A 50 -5.24 -2.25 -5.06
C LEU A 50 -4.10 -3.02 -5.72
N SER A 51 -3.28 -2.34 -6.53
CA SER A 51 -2.08 -2.94 -7.15
C SER A 51 -1.11 -3.46 -6.10
N LEU A 52 -0.78 -2.63 -5.10
CA LEU A 52 0.17 -2.98 -4.04
C LEU A 52 -0.31 -4.16 -3.17
N ARG A 53 -1.62 -4.29 -2.93
CA ARG A 53 -2.17 -5.46 -2.21
C ARG A 53 -2.03 -6.75 -3.01
N THR A 54 -2.23 -6.67 -4.32
CA THR A 54 -2.08 -7.82 -5.23
C THR A 54 -0.62 -8.28 -5.33
N GLU A 55 0.33 -7.33 -5.28
CA GLU A 55 1.77 -7.61 -5.30
C GLU A 55 2.32 -8.13 -3.96
N GLY A 56 1.65 -7.81 -2.83
CA GLY A 56 2.04 -8.28 -1.50
C GLY A 56 1.60 -9.71 -1.18
N GLU A 57 0.70 -10.29 -1.97
CA GLU A 57 0.21 -11.66 -1.84
C GLU A 57 1.14 -12.64 -2.56
N ASN A 58 2.41 -12.70 -2.14
CA ASN A 58 3.17 -13.93 -2.36
C ASN A 58 2.53 -14.99 -1.46
N PRO A 59 2.05 -16.12 -2.02
CA PRO A 59 1.52 -17.20 -1.20
C PRO A 59 2.59 -17.57 -0.16
N PRO A 60 2.21 -17.86 1.10
CA PRO A 60 3.16 -18.37 2.08
C PRO A 60 3.85 -19.56 1.41
N ASP A 61 5.17 -19.57 1.46
CA ASP A 61 5.97 -20.71 1.05
C ASP A 61 5.39 -21.94 1.75
N ASP A 62 4.60 -22.73 1.02
CA ASP A 62 3.99 -23.96 1.53
C ASP A 62 5.17 -24.89 1.76
N GLU A 63 5.66 -24.90 3.01
CA GLU A 63 6.64 -25.85 3.50
C GLU A 63 6.12 -27.23 3.13
N GLY A 64 6.78 -27.85 2.15
CA GLY A 64 6.46 -29.19 1.70
C GLY A 64 6.40 -30.12 2.90
N ASP A 65 5.18 -30.54 3.24
CA ASP A 65 4.90 -31.65 4.14
C ASP A 65 5.43 -32.92 3.46
N ASN A 66 6.73 -33.15 3.63
CA ASN A 66 7.41 -34.35 3.20
C ASN A 66 7.34 -35.30 4.39
N ASP A 67 6.18 -35.92 4.60
CA ASP A 67 6.00 -37.03 5.55
C ASP A 67 6.81 -38.24 5.08
N PRO A 68 7.94 -38.59 5.71
CA PRO A 68 8.68 -39.77 5.35
C PRO A 68 8.06 -40.94 6.12
N GLY A 69 7.29 -41.74 5.39
CA GLY A 69 6.90 -43.12 5.67
C GLY A 69 7.06 -43.64 7.09
N THR A 70 5.93 -44.01 7.70
CA THR A 70 5.93 -45.08 8.70
C THR A 70 5.31 -46.33 8.07
N GLU A 71 6.16 -47.17 7.49
CA GLU A 71 5.87 -48.60 7.36
C GLU A 71 6.11 -49.26 8.71
N GLY A 72 5.10 -49.96 9.24
CA GLY A 72 5.16 -50.73 10.49
C GLY A 72 3.87 -51.47 10.76
#